data_AF-A0A8H3F242-F1
#
_entry.id   AF-A0A8H3F242-F1
#
_cell.length_a   1.000
_cell.length_b   1.000
_cell.length_c   1.000
_cell.angle_alpha   90.00
_cell.angle_beta   90.00
_cell.angle_gamma   90.00
#
_symmetry.space_group_name_H-M   'P 1'
#
loop_
_entity.id
_entity.type
_entity.pdbx_description
1 polymer ?
#
loop_
_entity_poly.entity_id
_entity_poly.type
_entity_poly.pdbx_seq_one_letter_code
_entity_poly.pdbx_strand_id
1 'polypeptide(L)'
;MASVTLDDLQGEIYLRYKVEKRTLENVLNLIQTNYGARYSKKQCNTKLKEWGYRKNNKRAIVLAVLKERTKQARKGRRKVDFYVGQQLIDQNDIEKYRRRYKISKSGEEADGQRDAPEFPASQIVKRWQPVPMDITQMYSTIEIPERILYNVDSMIRKSFGIKEWYFLDKDRLIESSEYAHIEKGNIMSLLSGIDLGCAFAQAGDSESAVHHWCQASLQLESLLKGRFHDIIPNLICKLNDLLDRGFSDVAEKMIDHISKLCSIYLPAGYPIAAIFQCLNRVDLAHLPGLESRLLGMYHNLFEYHVGGQCYNTFVMNINAAKRILERYEWTDIDMTLPALEPLELAHGLANCRSLDVLRMKIETLYHRGQYLELIPTAQLLKNRADTKRDDPWQRSYFMIKALYYGGRAHVILGNDESARLWLGEALFLEDIFTRTVDGSGQFTSEKVLMQDTLAALGNQSDL
;
A
#
# COMPACT_ATOMS: atom_id res chain seq x y z
N MET A 1 -29.49 2.03 -1.24
CA MET A 1 -28.14 1.78 -1.81
C MET A 1 -27.65 3.08 -2.40
N ALA A 2 -26.46 3.55 -2.00
CA ALA A 2 -25.86 4.73 -2.61
C ALA A 2 -25.64 4.47 -4.11
N SER A 3 -25.91 5.48 -4.95
CA SER A 3 -25.64 5.38 -6.38
C SER A 3 -24.13 5.29 -6.62
N VAL A 4 -23.68 4.25 -7.34
CA VAL A 4 -22.29 4.15 -7.78
C VAL A 4 -21.93 5.40 -8.60
N THR A 5 -20.75 5.96 -8.39
CA THR A 5 -20.21 7.11 -9.12
C THR A 5 -19.10 6.69 -10.08
N LEU A 6 -18.68 7.57 -10.99
CA LEU A 6 -17.55 7.28 -11.88
C LEU A 6 -16.22 7.14 -11.11
N ASP A 7 -16.03 7.90 -10.02
CA ASP A 7 -14.82 7.82 -9.19
C ASP A 7 -14.72 6.47 -8.47
N ASP A 8 -15.86 5.87 -8.12
CA ASP A 8 -15.92 4.51 -7.56
C ASP A 8 -15.50 3.44 -8.57
N LEU A 9 -15.62 3.73 -9.88
CA LEU A 9 -15.34 2.82 -10.99
C LEU A 9 -14.03 3.14 -11.71
N GLN A 10 -13.20 4.03 -11.16
CA GLN A 10 -11.98 4.49 -11.82
C GLN A 10 -11.05 3.33 -12.20
N GLY A 11 -10.87 2.34 -11.31
CA GLY A 11 -10.03 1.16 -11.57
C GLY A 11 -10.56 0.25 -12.67
N GLU A 12 -11.86 -0.06 -12.65
CA GLU A 12 -12.50 -0.84 -13.71
C GLU A 12 -12.44 -0.11 -15.06
N ILE A 13 -12.68 1.22 -15.06
CA ILE A 13 -12.55 2.04 -16.26
C ILE A 13 -11.11 2.03 -16.77
N TYR A 14 -10.11 2.17 -15.89
CA TYR A 14 -8.71 2.08 -16.27
C TYR A 14 -8.41 0.74 -16.97
N LEU A 15 -8.78 -0.38 -16.34
CA LEU A 15 -8.55 -1.71 -16.87
C LEU A 15 -9.17 -1.87 -18.27
N ARG A 16 -10.47 -1.58 -18.42
CA ARG A 16 -11.18 -1.79 -19.70
C ARG A 16 -10.76 -0.79 -20.78
N TYR A 17 -10.56 0.47 -20.42
CA TYR A 17 -10.28 1.53 -21.39
C TYR A 17 -8.79 1.60 -21.78
N LYS A 18 -7.88 1.52 -20.80
CA LYS A 18 -6.44 1.73 -21.00
C LYS A 18 -5.68 0.44 -21.26
N VAL A 19 -5.98 -0.62 -20.52
CA VAL A 19 -5.26 -1.90 -20.62
C VAL A 19 -5.85 -2.75 -21.75
N GLU A 20 -7.17 -2.99 -21.73
CA GLU A 20 -7.87 -3.78 -22.75
C GLU A 20 -8.12 -3.03 -24.06
N LYS A 21 -7.83 -1.73 -24.10
CA LYS A 21 -8.05 -0.86 -25.27
C LYS A 21 -9.48 -0.88 -25.81
N ARG A 22 -10.51 -1.16 -24.98
CA ARG A 22 -11.91 -1.12 -25.42
C ARG A 22 -12.33 0.29 -25.86
N THR A 23 -13.40 0.38 -26.64
CA THR A 23 -14.03 1.68 -26.96
C THR A 23 -14.75 2.21 -25.72
N LEU A 24 -14.88 3.53 -25.61
CA LEU A 24 -15.59 4.12 -24.48
C LEU A 24 -17.06 3.65 -24.41
N GLU A 25 -17.69 3.44 -25.56
CA GLU A 25 -19.05 2.89 -25.64
C GLU A 25 -19.14 1.49 -25.05
N ASN A 26 -18.20 0.59 -25.40
CA ASN A 26 -18.15 -0.75 -24.82
C ASN A 26 -17.90 -0.70 -23.31
N VAL A 27 -17.06 0.21 -22.83
CA VAL A 27 -16.83 0.40 -21.38
C VAL A 27 -18.11 0.85 -20.68
N LEU A 28 -18.83 1.83 -21.23
CA LEU A 28 -20.09 2.30 -20.65
C LEU A 28 -21.18 1.22 -20.64
N ASN A 29 -21.26 0.42 -21.70
CA ASN A 29 -22.18 -0.72 -21.75
C ASN A 29 -21.86 -1.75 -20.67
N LEU A 30 -20.58 -2.10 -20.49
CA LEU A 30 -20.15 -2.99 -19.40
C LEU A 30 -20.49 -2.42 -18.03
N ILE A 31 -20.28 -1.12 -17.82
CA ILE A 31 -20.62 -0.47 -16.54
C ILE A 31 -22.12 -0.54 -16.27
N GLN A 32 -22.94 -0.26 -17.28
CA GLN A 32 -24.39 -0.36 -17.16
C GLN A 32 -24.84 -1.80 -16.88
N THR A 33 -24.25 -2.78 -17.56
CA THR A 33 -24.59 -4.20 -17.37
C THR A 33 -24.16 -4.71 -15.99
N ASN A 34 -22.93 -4.42 -15.56
CA ASN A 34 -22.36 -5.00 -14.34
C ASN A 34 -22.80 -4.26 -13.07
N TYR A 35 -22.96 -2.93 -13.14
CA TYR A 35 -23.22 -2.09 -11.96
C TYR A 35 -24.59 -1.42 -11.98
N GLY A 36 -25.38 -1.57 -13.06
CA GLY A 36 -26.67 -0.90 -13.20
C GLY A 36 -26.57 0.63 -13.35
N ALA A 37 -25.37 1.18 -13.47
CA ALA A 37 -25.12 2.62 -13.52
C ALA A 37 -25.00 3.10 -14.97
N ARG A 38 -25.77 4.12 -15.34
CA ARG A 38 -25.75 4.70 -16.68
C ARG A 38 -25.11 6.09 -16.66
N TYR A 39 -24.03 6.25 -17.43
CA TYR A 39 -23.36 7.54 -17.59
C TYR A 39 -23.33 7.97 -19.05
N SER A 40 -23.36 9.28 -19.28
CA SER A 40 -23.16 9.84 -20.60
C SER A 40 -21.68 9.75 -21.02
N LYS A 41 -21.45 9.65 -22.33
CA LYS A 41 -20.10 9.74 -22.92
C LYS A 41 -19.38 11.04 -22.53
N LYS A 42 -20.12 12.14 -22.36
CA LYS A 42 -19.57 13.44 -21.93
C LYS A 42 -19.02 13.36 -20.50
N GLN A 43 -19.80 12.83 -19.55
CA GLN A 43 -19.36 12.66 -18.16
C GLN A 43 -18.09 11.81 -18.07
N CYS A 44 -18.08 10.65 -18.74
CA CYS A 44 -16.92 9.77 -18.70
C CYS A 44 -15.69 10.39 -19.40
N ASN A 45 -15.84 11.09 -20.52
CA ASN A 45 -14.72 11.81 -21.15
C ASN A 45 -14.13 12.91 -20.25
N THR A 46 -14.98 13.63 -19.50
CA THR A 46 -14.51 14.62 -18.51
C THR A 46 -13.64 13.93 -17.46
N LYS A 47 -14.11 12.81 -16.89
CA LYS A 47 -13.37 12.05 -15.88
C LYS A 47 -12.09 11.42 -16.41
N LEU A 48 -12.11 10.83 -17.62
CA LEU A 48 -10.90 10.34 -18.29
C LEU A 48 -9.86 11.45 -18.49
N LYS A 49 -10.29 12.69 -18.75
CA LYS A 49 -9.37 13.84 -18.86
C LYS A 49 -8.81 14.24 -17.49
N GLU A 50 -9.65 14.26 -16.47
CA GLU A 50 -9.31 14.56 -15.07
C GLU A 50 -8.28 13.56 -14.52
N TRP A 51 -8.54 12.26 -14.64
CA TRP A 51 -7.62 11.19 -14.24
C TRP A 51 -6.39 11.04 -15.16
N GLY A 52 -6.33 11.80 -16.26
CA GLY A 52 -5.22 11.74 -17.21
C GLY A 52 -5.20 10.47 -18.09
N TYR A 53 -6.31 9.73 -18.18
CA TYR A 53 -6.42 8.51 -18.99
C TYR A 53 -6.61 8.84 -20.47
N ARG A 54 -5.51 8.95 -21.22
CA ARG A 54 -5.58 9.24 -22.66
C ARG A 54 -5.34 8.00 -23.50
N LYS A 55 -6.30 7.62 -24.35
CA LYS A 55 -6.12 6.49 -25.28
C LYS A 55 -5.12 6.83 -26.40
N ASN A 56 -5.18 8.07 -26.90
CA ASN A 56 -4.31 8.55 -27.96
C ASN A 56 -3.40 9.66 -27.45
N ASN A 57 -2.14 9.64 -27.88
CA ASN A 57 -1.20 10.72 -27.62
C ASN A 57 -1.56 11.93 -28.50
N LYS A 58 -1.52 13.14 -27.93
CA LYS A 58 -1.70 14.38 -28.70
C LYS A 58 -0.53 14.56 -29.67
N ARG A 59 -0.75 15.18 -30.84
CA ARG A 59 0.30 15.49 -31.83
C ARG A 59 1.55 16.09 -31.18
N ALA A 60 1.37 17.12 -30.36
CA ALA A 60 2.48 17.80 -29.69
C ALA A 60 3.30 16.87 -28.77
N ILE A 61 2.65 15.93 -28.07
CA ILE A 61 3.32 14.89 -27.27
C ILE A 61 4.10 13.94 -28.20
N VAL A 62 3.49 13.49 -29.30
CA VAL A 62 4.13 12.60 -30.26
C VAL A 62 5.40 13.23 -30.84
N LEU A 63 5.32 14.49 -31.28
CA LEU A 63 6.46 15.24 -31.82
C LEU A 63 7.55 15.41 -30.77
N ALA A 64 7.20 15.79 -29.55
CA ALA A 64 8.17 15.97 -28.48
C ALA A 64 8.85 14.65 -28.08
N VAL A 65 8.11 13.53 -28.05
CA VAL A 65 8.70 12.19 -27.86
C VAL A 65 9.62 11.81 -29.02
N LEU A 66 9.25 12.06 -30.27
CA LEU A 66 10.11 11.76 -31.43
C LEU A 66 11.40 12.60 -31.43
N LYS A 67 11.30 13.89 -31.09
CA LYS A 67 12.45 14.78 -30.92
C LYS A 67 13.39 14.27 -29.81
N GLU A 68 12.84 13.96 -28.64
CA GLU A 68 13.63 13.42 -27.53
C GLU A 68 14.19 12.03 -27.84
N ARG A 69 13.45 11.15 -28.50
CA ARG A 69 13.92 9.84 -28.96
C ARG A 69 15.12 9.97 -29.91
N THR A 70 15.06 10.92 -30.84
CA THR A 70 16.17 11.22 -31.74
C THR A 70 17.39 11.73 -30.97
N LYS A 71 17.18 12.64 -30.01
CA LYS A 71 18.23 13.12 -29.10
C LYS A 71 18.85 11.99 -28.28
N GLN A 72 18.06 11.03 -27.80
CA GLN A 72 18.58 9.88 -27.07
C GLN A 72 19.31 8.88 -27.95
N ALA A 73 18.81 8.64 -29.17
CA ALA A 73 19.50 7.82 -30.15
C ALA A 73 20.88 8.39 -30.51
N ARG A 74 21.01 9.72 -30.64
CA ARG A 74 22.31 10.41 -30.82
C ARG A 74 23.27 10.20 -29.64
N LYS A 75 22.73 10.01 -28.43
CA LYS A 75 23.48 9.66 -27.21
C LYS A 75 23.69 8.14 -27.04
N GLY A 76 23.43 7.33 -28.07
CA GLY A 76 23.57 5.87 -28.02
C GLY A 76 22.46 5.12 -27.25
N ARG A 77 21.44 5.81 -26.75
CA ARG A 77 20.37 5.23 -25.94
C ARG A 77 19.15 4.88 -26.81
N ARG A 78 19.02 3.59 -27.16
CA ARG A 78 18.00 3.12 -28.12
C ARG A 78 16.68 2.64 -27.49
N LYS A 79 16.69 2.20 -26.22
CA LYS A 79 15.50 1.75 -25.49
C LYS A 79 15.23 2.74 -24.36
N VAL A 80 14.27 3.63 -24.56
CA VAL A 80 13.88 4.66 -23.59
C VAL A 80 12.37 4.64 -23.50
N ASP A 81 11.86 4.48 -22.29
CA ASP A 81 10.46 4.69 -21.97
C ASP A 81 10.22 6.18 -21.77
N PHE A 82 9.12 6.65 -22.35
CA PHE A 82 8.71 8.04 -22.23
C PHE A 82 7.43 8.09 -21.41
N TYR A 83 7.38 9.02 -20.47
CA TYR A 83 6.23 9.25 -19.62
C TYR A 83 5.77 10.70 -19.77
N VAL A 84 4.46 10.91 -19.74
CA VAL A 84 3.85 12.24 -19.60
C VAL A 84 2.96 12.19 -18.36
N GLY A 85 3.35 12.95 -17.34
CA GLY A 85 2.83 12.74 -15.98
C GLY A 85 3.12 11.30 -15.52
N GLN A 86 2.08 10.59 -15.08
CA GLN A 86 2.18 9.18 -14.68
C GLN A 86 1.88 8.18 -15.82
N GLN A 87 1.66 8.65 -17.06
CA GLN A 87 1.29 7.76 -18.16
C GLN A 87 2.52 7.30 -18.96
N LEU A 88 2.76 5.99 -19.03
CA LEU A 88 3.71 5.39 -19.98
C LEU A 88 3.20 5.56 -21.42
N ILE A 89 4.07 6.07 -22.29
CA ILE A 89 3.80 6.27 -23.71
C ILE A 89 4.17 5.00 -24.48
N ASP A 90 3.15 4.35 -25.05
CA ASP A 90 3.34 3.22 -25.95
C ASP A 90 4.06 3.67 -27.23
N GLN A 91 5.27 3.15 -27.43
CA GLN A 91 6.10 3.44 -28.59
C GLN A 91 5.46 2.97 -29.90
N ASN A 92 4.65 1.91 -29.87
CA ASN A 92 3.92 1.44 -31.03
C ASN A 92 2.84 2.43 -31.43
N ASP A 93 2.17 3.08 -30.47
CA ASP A 93 1.19 4.11 -30.75
C ASP A 93 1.83 5.37 -31.33
N ILE A 94 3.02 5.75 -30.84
CA ILE A 94 3.84 6.83 -31.42
C ILE A 94 4.19 6.51 -32.87
N GLU A 95 4.66 5.30 -33.15
CA GLU A 95 5.05 4.88 -34.49
C GLU A 95 3.85 4.77 -35.45
N LYS A 96 2.72 4.24 -34.99
CA LYS A 96 1.45 4.22 -35.75
C LYS A 96 1.00 5.64 -36.09
N TYR A 97 1.05 6.56 -35.13
CA TYR A 97 0.70 7.96 -35.35
C TYR A 97 1.65 8.60 -36.37
N ARG A 98 2.97 8.42 -36.20
CA ARG A 98 4.01 8.93 -37.11
C ARG A 98 3.73 8.50 -38.55
N ARG A 99 3.46 7.21 -38.77
CA ARG A 99 3.13 6.66 -40.11
C ARG A 99 1.85 7.24 -40.67
N ARG A 100 0.78 7.31 -39.87
CA ARG A 100 -0.53 7.83 -40.29
C ARG A 100 -0.45 9.29 -40.76
N TYR A 101 0.32 10.12 -40.07
CA TYR A 101 0.45 11.55 -40.36
C TYR A 101 1.72 11.91 -41.14
N LYS A 102 2.44 10.92 -41.67
CA LYS A 102 3.68 11.11 -42.46
C LYS A 102 4.73 11.98 -41.77
N ILE A 103 4.84 11.88 -40.45
CA ILE A 103 5.84 12.63 -39.66
C ILE A 103 7.22 11.97 -39.84
N SER A 104 8.27 12.78 -39.97
CA SER A 104 9.65 12.27 -40.07
C SER A 104 10.08 11.53 -38.79
N LYS A 105 11.17 10.76 -38.86
CA LYS A 105 11.71 10.07 -37.67
C LYS A 105 12.27 11.06 -36.63
N SER A 106 12.75 12.22 -37.06
CA SER A 106 13.25 13.31 -36.20
C SER A 106 12.12 14.08 -35.49
N GLY A 107 10.87 13.91 -35.93
CA GLY A 107 9.76 14.75 -35.47
C GLY A 107 9.73 16.13 -36.14
N GLU A 108 10.49 16.31 -37.21
CA GLU A 108 10.38 17.46 -38.12
C GLU A 108 9.17 17.26 -39.03
N GLU A 109 8.37 18.31 -39.19
CA GLU A 109 7.19 18.28 -40.03
C GLU A 109 7.58 18.47 -41.50
N ALA A 110 6.86 17.82 -42.40
CA ALA A 110 6.93 18.18 -43.81
C ALA A 110 6.30 19.57 -43.97
N ASP A 111 7.00 20.44 -44.69
CA ASP A 111 6.68 21.87 -44.86
C ASP A 111 5.18 22.09 -45.14
N GLY A 112 4.49 22.82 -44.27
CA GLY A 112 3.09 23.24 -44.48
C GLY A 112 1.98 22.68 -43.57
N GLN A 113 2.26 22.05 -42.43
CA GLN A 113 1.23 21.74 -41.42
C GLN A 113 1.33 22.64 -40.18
N ARG A 114 0.16 23.17 -39.77
CA ARG A 114 -0.01 24.27 -38.80
C ARG A 114 0.49 23.97 -37.39
N ASP A 115 0.94 25.06 -36.75
CA ASP A 115 1.30 25.26 -35.35
C ASP A 115 0.47 24.45 -34.35
N ALA A 116 0.89 23.22 -34.07
CA ALA A 116 0.45 22.56 -32.86
C ALA A 116 1.06 23.34 -31.68
N PRO A 117 0.28 23.75 -30.66
CA PRO A 117 0.83 24.43 -29.50
C PRO A 117 1.97 23.59 -28.91
N GLU A 118 3.12 24.22 -28.70
CA GLU A 118 4.33 23.55 -28.29
C GLU A 118 4.09 22.85 -26.94
N PHE A 119 4.28 21.53 -26.91
CA PHE A 119 4.21 20.79 -25.65
C PHE A 119 5.55 20.94 -24.95
N PRO A 120 5.61 21.51 -23.74
CA PRO A 120 6.87 21.77 -23.08
C PRO A 120 7.59 20.44 -22.82
N ALA A 121 8.79 20.29 -23.38
CA ALA A 121 9.58 19.07 -23.27
C ALA A 121 9.90 18.69 -21.82
N SER A 122 9.85 19.66 -20.89
CA SER A 122 9.97 19.46 -19.45
C SER A 122 8.88 18.56 -18.86
N GLN A 123 7.72 18.45 -19.50
CA GLN A 123 6.64 17.55 -19.07
C GLN A 123 6.83 16.10 -19.53
N ILE A 124 7.85 15.82 -20.35
CA ILE A 124 8.21 14.46 -20.75
C ILE A 124 9.29 13.94 -19.82
N VAL A 125 8.88 13.05 -18.91
CA VAL A 125 9.80 12.31 -18.07
C VAL A 125 10.37 11.16 -18.89
N LYS A 126 11.69 11.04 -18.92
CA LYS A 126 12.42 10.00 -19.65
C LYS A 126 12.89 8.95 -18.65
N ARG A 127 12.50 7.69 -18.88
CA ARG A 127 12.93 6.56 -18.08
C ARG A 127 13.71 5.60 -18.95
N TRP A 128 14.93 5.26 -18.55
CA TRP A 128 15.77 4.38 -19.36
C TRP A 128 15.25 2.96 -19.23
N GLN A 129 14.87 2.33 -20.35
CA GLN A 129 14.85 0.87 -20.35
C GLN A 129 16.30 0.42 -20.44
N PRO A 130 16.79 -0.42 -19.53
CA PRO A 130 18.13 -0.94 -19.63
C PRO A 130 18.29 -1.65 -20.99
N VAL A 131 19.01 -1.02 -21.91
CA VAL A 131 19.72 -1.74 -22.99
C VAL A 131 20.78 -2.59 -22.27
N PRO A 132 21.16 -3.79 -22.76
CA PRO A 132 22.38 -4.46 -22.32
C PRO A 132 23.62 -3.64 -22.76
N MET A 133 23.76 -2.44 -22.20
CA MET A 133 25.02 -1.82 -21.84
C MET A 133 25.27 -2.31 -20.41
N ASP A 134 26.53 -2.57 -20.08
CA ASP A 134 26.96 -3.12 -18.80
C ASP A 134 26.19 -2.47 -17.62
N ILE A 135 25.16 -3.17 -17.14
CA ILE A 135 24.20 -2.72 -16.13
C ILE A 135 24.98 -2.18 -14.92
N THR A 136 26.14 -2.77 -14.66
CA THR A 136 27.13 -2.41 -13.66
C THR A 136 27.54 -0.93 -13.65
N GLN A 137 27.66 -0.25 -14.80
CA GLN A 137 28.07 1.18 -14.85
C GLN A 137 26.97 2.18 -14.52
N MET A 138 25.71 1.90 -14.88
CA MET A 138 24.59 2.78 -14.47
C MET A 138 24.18 2.47 -13.02
N TYR A 139 24.36 1.22 -12.61
CA TYR A 139 24.28 0.74 -11.24
C TYR A 139 25.54 1.07 -10.40
N SER A 140 26.42 1.98 -10.84
CA SER A 140 27.38 2.60 -9.92
C SER A 140 26.99 4.04 -9.54
N THR A 141 26.11 4.70 -10.31
CA THR A 141 25.84 6.15 -10.12
C THR A 141 24.54 6.48 -9.38
N ILE A 142 23.54 5.58 -9.42
CA ILE A 142 22.24 5.82 -8.75
C ILE A 142 22.33 5.31 -7.31
N GLU A 143 21.90 6.10 -6.32
CA GLU A 143 21.83 5.64 -4.93
C GLU A 143 20.93 4.39 -4.79
N ILE A 144 21.22 3.52 -3.80
CA ILE A 144 20.49 2.26 -3.65
C ILE A 144 18.97 2.45 -3.41
N PRO A 145 18.53 3.38 -2.55
CA PRO A 145 17.10 3.66 -2.34
C PRO A 145 16.33 3.97 -3.63
N GLU A 146 16.94 4.74 -4.53
CA GLU A 146 16.38 5.16 -5.82
C GLU A 146 16.15 3.96 -6.74
N ARG A 147 17.01 2.93 -6.66
CA ARG A 147 16.83 1.68 -7.42
C ARG A 147 15.65 0.88 -6.91
N ILE A 148 15.50 0.79 -5.59
CA ILE A 148 14.36 0.11 -4.97
C ILE A 148 13.06 0.77 -5.42
N LEU A 149 12.96 2.08 -5.24
CA LEU A 149 11.82 2.88 -5.70
C LEU A 149 11.58 2.73 -7.20
N TYR A 150 12.66 2.70 -8.00
CA TYR A 150 12.54 2.49 -9.44
C TYR A 150 11.88 1.16 -9.78
N ASN A 151 12.36 0.08 -9.16
CA ASN A 151 11.89 -1.29 -9.38
C ASN A 151 10.46 -1.48 -8.90
N VAL A 152 10.10 -0.89 -7.75
CA VAL A 152 8.72 -0.88 -7.22
C VAL A 152 7.76 -0.18 -8.19
N ASP A 153 8.08 1.03 -8.64
CA ASP A 153 7.25 1.72 -9.65
C ASP A 153 7.10 0.90 -10.93
N SER A 154 8.19 0.25 -11.39
CA SER A 154 8.14 -0.60 -12.58
C SER A 154 7.23 -1.81 -12.36
N MET A 155 7.33 -2.46 -11.20
CA MET A 155 6.53 -3.62 -10.82
C MET A 155 5.04 -3.26 -10.82
N ILE A 156 4.64 -2.26 -10.02
CA ILE A 156 3.23 -1.87 -9.86
C ILE A 156 2.59 -1.54 -11.23
N ARG A 157 3.28 -0.72 -12.04
CA ARG A 157 2.78 -0.33 -13.37
C ARG A 157 2.65 -1.51 -14.31
N LYS A 158 3.61 -2.43 -14.29
CA LYS A 158 3.58 -3.64 -15.12
C LYS A 158 2.45 -4.55 -14.68
N SER A 159 2.27 -4.77 -13.37
CA SER A 159 1.23 -5.66 -12.85
C SER A 159 -0.18 -5.19 -13.23
N PHE A 160 -0.48 -3.89 -13.15
CA PHE A 160 -1.73 -3.35 -13.72
C PHE A 160 -1.77 -3.43 -15.26
N GLY A 161 -0.65 -3.15 -15.92
CA GLY A 161 -0.55 -3.13 -17.38
C GLY A 161 -0.75 -4.50 -18.05
N ILE A 162 -0.42 -5.59 -17.35
CA ILE A 162 -0.63 -6.97 -17.82
C ILE A 162 -1.84 -7.65 -17.16
N LYS A 163 -2.61 -6.92 -16.36
CA LYS A 163 -3.76 -7.41 -15.58
C LYS A 163 -3.45 -8.49 -14.56
N GLU A 164 -2.20 -8.55 -14.11
CA GLU A 164 -1.85 -9.37 -12.95
C GLU A 164 -2.51 -8.81 -11.70
N TRP A 165 -2.59 -7.48 -11.61
CA TRP A 165 -3.38 -6.79 -10.59
C TRP A 165 -4.62 -6.20 -11.24
N TYR A 166 -5.77 -6.47 -10.65
CA TYR A 166 -7.04 -5.96 -11.14
C TYR A 166 -7.97 -5.56 -10.00
N PHE A 167 -8.96 -4.75 -10.36
CA PHE A 167 -9.92 -4.19 -9.43
C PHE A 167 -11.09 -5.16 -9.23
N LEU A 168 -11.42 -5.47 -7.99
CA LEU A 168 -12.44 -6.44 -7.63
C LEU A 168 -13.65 -5.73 -7.01
N ASP A 169 -14.71 -5.64 -7.83
CA ASP A 169 -16.11 -5.33 -7.51
C ASP A 169 -16.40 -4.36 -6.33
N LYS A 170 -17.53 -4.54 -5.63
CA LYS A 170 -18.20 -3.56 -4.73
C LYS A 170 -17.31 -2.97 -3.62
N ASP A 171 -16.31 -3.72 -3.15
CA ASP A 171 -15.45 -3.32 -2.03
C ASP A 171 -14.20 -2.56 -2.46
N ARG A 172 -14.01 -2.42 -3.78
CA ARG A 172 -12.98 -1.56 -4.38
C ARG A 172 -11.60 -1.99 -3.92
N LEU A 173 -11.34 -3.29 -4.01
CA LEU A 173 -10.08 -3.91 -3.62
C LEU A 173 -9.22 -4.23 -4.84
N ILE A 174 -7.91 -4.31 -4.63
CA ILE A 174 -6.96 -4.86 -5.59
C ILE A 174 -6.80 -6.35 -5.31
N GLU A 175 -7.10 -7.18 -6.30
CA GLU A 175 -6.68 -8.57 -6.32
C GLU A 175 -5.34 -8.64 -7.06
N SER A 176 -4.31 -9.10 -6.36
CA SER A 176 -2.93 -9.11 -6.86
C SER A 176 -2.31 -10.50 -6.98
N SER A 177 -2.98 -11.52 -6.45
CA SER A 177 -2.55 -12.93 -6.49
C SER A 177 -3.76 -13.84 -6.29
N GLU A 178 -3.86 -14.95 -7.01
CA GLU A 178 -4.87 -15.98 -6.75
C GLU A 178 -4.72 -16.60 -5.33
N TYR A 179 -3.55 -16.43 -4.72
CA TYR A 179 -3.21 -16.88 -3.38
C TYR A 179 -3.20 -15.73 -2.35
N ALA A 180 -3.81 -14.58 -2.64
CA ALA A 180 -3.76 -13.40 -1.78
C ALA A 180 -4.20 -13.68 -0.33
N HIS A 181 -5.17 -14.57 -0.11
CA HIS A 181 -5.60 -14.97 1.23
C HIS A 181 -4.52 -15.71 2.03
N ILE A 182 -3.78 -16.63 1.40
CA ILE A 182 -2.66 -17.36 2.00
C ILE A 182 -1.51 -16.40 2.25
N GLU A 183 -1.18 -15.58 1.25
CA GLU A 183 -0.11 -14.59 1.33
C GLU A 183 -0.38 -13.58 2.46
N LYS A 184 -1.63 -13.12 2.61
CA LYS A 184 -2.05 -12.27 3.73
C LYS A 184 -1.86 -12.97 5.08
N GLY A 185 -2.26 -14.24 5.20
CA GLY A 185 -2.04 -15.03 6.41
C GLY A 185 -0.55 -15.11 6.78
N ASN A 186 0.30 -15.41 5.80
CA ASN A 186 1.75 -15.49 5.98
C ASN A 186 2.37 -14.13 6.37
N ILE A 187 1.87 -13.02 5.81
CA ILE A 187 2.30 -11.67 6.23
C ILE A 187 1.93 -11.47 7.71
N MET A 188 0.69 -11.74 8.10
CA MET A 188 0.26 -11.55 9.48
C MET A 188 1.09 -12.39 10.44
N SER A 189 1.33 -13.67 10.13
CA SER A 189 2.18 -14.52 10.96
C SER A 189 3.63 -14.03 11.04
N LEU A 190 4.20 -13.50 9.96
CA LEU A 190 5.52 -12.85 9.98
C LEU A 190 5.51 -11.62 10.91
N LEU A 191 4.54 -10.71 10.72
CA LEU A 191 4.47 -9.47 11.49
C LEU A 191 4.29 -9.75 12.98
N SER A 192 3.36 -10.64 13.34
CA SER A 192 3.11 -11.06 14.72
C SER A 192 4.32 -11.78 15.33
N GLY A 193 4.98 -12.66 14.59
CA GLY A 193 6.20 -13.32 15.05
C GLY A 193 7.33 -12.33 15.36
N ILE A 194 7.48 -11.29 14.55
CA ILE A 194 8.45 -10.22 14.82
C ILE A 194 8.06 -9.41 16.06
N ASP A 195 6.79 -9.02 16.19
CA ASP A 195 6.31 -8.26 17.35
C ASP A 195 6.46 -9.03 18.66
N LEU A 196 6.11 -10.33 18.66
CA LEU A 196 6.31 -11.21 19.81
C LEU A 196 7.79 -11.32 20.16
N GLY A 197 8.66 -11.53 19.16
CA GLY A 197 10.09 -11.61 19.41
C GLY A 197 10.64 -10.34 20.04
N CYS A 198 10.20 -9.17 19.59
CA CYS A 198 10.55 -7.88 20.21
C CYS A 198 10.05 -7.78 21.66
N ALA A 199 8.79 -8.18 21.92
CA ALA A 199 8.20 -8.12 23.26
C ALA A 199 8.94 -9.02 24.25
N PHE A 200 9.26 -10.27 23.87
CA PHE A 200 10.04 -11.19 24.69
C PHE A 200 11.46 -10.69 24.94
N ALA A 201 12.12 -10.12 23.91
CA ALA A 201 13.44 -9.54 24.07
C ALA A 201 13.44 -8.36 25.06
N GLN A 202 12.42 -7.50 25.02
CA GLN A 202 12.26 -6.40 25.98
C GLN A 202 11.97 -6.90 27.40
N ALA A 203 11.30 -8.05 27.54
CA ALA A 203 11.08 -8.71 28.82
C ALA A 203 12.32 -9.48 29.34
N GLY A 204 13.42 -9.53 28.58
CA GLY A 204 14.63 -10.26 28.92
C GLY A 204 14.61 -11.76 28.58
N ASP A 205 13.54 -12.28 28.00
CA ASP A 205 13.43 -13.66 27.55
C ASP A 205 14.00 -13.80 26.13
N SER A 206 15.33 -13.95 26.07
CA SER A 206 16.06 -14.05 24.80
C SER A 206 15.75 -15.35 24.04
N GLU A 207 15.39 -16.43 24.73
CA GLU A 207 15.10 -17.73 24.09
C GLU A 207 13.77 -17.67 23.33
N SER A 208 12.71 -17.18 23.99
CA SER A 208 11.41 -16.97 23.34
C SER A 208 11.51 -15.93 22.23
N ALA A 209 12.30 -14.88 22.42
CA ALA A 209 12.53 -13.87 21.38
C ALA A 209 13.09 -14.48 20.09
N VAL A 210 14.18 -15.26 20.21
CA VAL A 210 14.81 -15.95 19.08
C VAL A 210 13.86 -16.96 18.45
N HIS A 211 13.14 -17.73 19.27
CA HIS A 211 12.15 -18.69 18.77
C HIS A 211 11.13 -18.02 17.85
N HIS A 212 10.52 -16.91 18.29
CA HIS A 212 9.52 -16.20 17.51
C HIS A 212 10.07 -15.53 16.25
N TRP A 213 11.26 -14.94 16.30
CA TRP A 213 11.93 -14.42 15.10
C TRP A 213 12.26 -15.51 14.07
N CYS A 214 12.67 -16.69 14.53
CA CYS A 214 12.89 -17.84 13.66
C CYS A 214 11.58 -18.32 13.03
N GLN A 215 10.49 -18.44 13.79
CA GLN A 215 9.18 -18.82 13.26
C GLN A 215 8.66 -17.81 12.23
N ALA A 216 8.86 -16.51 12.50
CA ALA A 216 8.52 -15.45 11.56
C ALA A 216 9.30 -15.61 10.24
N SER A 217 10.60 -15.89 10.33
CA SER A 217 11.49 -16.05 9.17
C SER A 217 11.09 -17.20 8.26
N LEU A 218 10.44 -18.26 8.77
CA LEU A 218 9.92 -19.37 7.95
C LEU A 218 8.86 -18.90 6.93
N GLN A 219 8.15 -17.81 7.22
CA GLN A 219 7.14 -17.25 6.30
C GLN A 219 7.77 -16.56 5.10
N LEU A 220 9.02 -16.09 5.20
CA LEU A 220 9.68 -15.30 4.17
C LEU A 220 9.76 -16.04 2.84
N GLU A 221 10.05 -17.34 2.83
CA GLU A 221 10.12 -18.09 1.57
C GLU A 221 8.82 -17.98 0.76
N SER A 222 7.67 -18.21 1.41
CA SER A 222 6.38 -18.11 0.75
C SER A 222 6.07 -16.68 0.32
N LEU A 223 6.41 -15.70 1.15
CA LEU A 223 6.14 -14.29 0.86
C LEU A 223 6.99 -13.76 -0.29
N LEU A 224 8.26 -14.14 -0.39
CA LEU A 224 9.14 -13.69 -1.47
C LEU A 224 8.71 -14.23 -2.84
N LYS A 225 8.02 -15.37 -2.87
CA LYS A 225 7.39 -15.95 -4.08
C LYS A 225 6.01 -15.36 -4.36
N GLY A 226 5.39 -14.73 -3.36
CA GLY A 226 4.07 -14.14 -3.43
C GLY A 226 4.01 -12.91 -4.33
N ARG A 227 2.79 -12.52 -4.70
CA ARG A 227 2.52 -11.36 -5.57
C ARG A 227 1.57 -10.35 -4.93
N PHE A 228 1.19 -10.60 -3.69
CA PHE A 228 0.35 -9.71 -2.91
C PHE A 228 1.02 -8.35 -2.75
N HIS A 229 0.29 -7.32 -3.15
CA HIS A 229 0.82 -5.96 -3.31
C HIS A 229 1.40 -5.38 -2.02
N ASP A 230 0.94 -5.86 -0.87
CA ASP A 230 1.31 -5.41 0.47
C ASP A 230 2.60 -6.06 1.02
N ILE A 231 3.17 -7.06 0.35
CA ILE A 231 4.37 -7.77 0.85
C ILE A 231 5.55 -6.82 1.05
N ILE A 232 5.91 -6.06 0.01
CA ILE A 232 7.07 -5.15 0.03
C ILE A 232 6.89 -4.01 1.07
N PRO A 233 5.79 -3.24 1.08
CA PRO A 233 5.64 -2.18 2.06
C PRO A 233 5.63 -2.73 3.48
N ASN A 234 4.93 -3.84 3.77
CA ASN A 234 4.90 -4.40 5.13
C ASN A 234 6.28 -4.91 5.59
N LEU A 235 7.07 -5.54 4.71
CA LEU A 235 8.43 -5.95 5.04
C LEU A 235 9.34 -4.76 5.38
N ILE A 236 9.33 -3.71 4.55
CA ILE A 236 10.15 -2.51 4.79
C ILE A 236 9.69 -1.76 6.04
N CYS A 237 8.37 -1.65 6.23
CA CYS A 237 7.76 -1.14 7.46
C CYS A 237 8.29 -1.90 8.68
N LYS A 238 8.24 -3.24 8.65
CA LYS A 238 8.60 -4.05 9.80
C LYS A 238 10.09 -4.04 10.12
N LEU A 239 10.93 -3.91 9.10
CA LEU A 239 12.36 -3.69 9.28
C LEU A 239 12.64 -2.36 9.98
N ASN A 240 11.91 -1.29 9.65
CA ASN A 240 12.03 -0.03 10.39
C ASN A 240 11.51 -0.17 11.83
N ASP A 241 10.41 -0.89 12.08
CA ASP A 241 9.94 -1.13 13.45
C ASP A 241 11.02 -1.77 14.33
N LEU A 242 11.82 -2.68 13.78
CA LEU A 242 12.95 -3.28 14.48
C LEU A 242 14.03 -2.25 14.78
N LEU A 243 14.38 -1.39 13.82
CA LEU A 243 15.35 -0.30 14.01
C LEU A 243 14.89 0.66 15.11
N ASP A 244 13.64 1.12 15.02
CA ASP A 244 13.04 2.09 15.96
C ASP A 244 12.98 1.52 17.39
N ARG A 245 12.85 0.20 17.54
CA ARG A 245 12.88 -0.50 18.84
C ARG A 245 14.28 -0.88 19.32
N GLY A 246 15.33 -0.49 18.61
CA GLY A 246 16.73 -0.76 18.98
C GLY A 246 17.24 -2.16 18.63
N PHE A 247 16.53 -2.90 17.76
CA PHE A 247 16.91 -4.24 17.31
C PHE A 247 17.59 -4.21 15.93
N SER A 248 18.61 -3.35 15.77
CA SER A 248 19.34 -3.17 14.50
C SER A 248 19.94 -4.47 13.96
N ASP A 249 20.54 -5.27 14.84
CA ASP A 249 21.20 -6.52 14.46
C ASP A 249 20.21 -7.56 13.91
N VAL A 250 18.97 -7.54 14.43
CA VAL A 250 17.89 -8.42 13.96
C VAL A 250 17.40 -7.95 12.59
N ALA A 251 17.23 -6.64 12.41
CA ALA A 251 16.87 -6.07 11.12
C ALA A 251 17.92 -6.39 10.03
N GLU A 252 19.21 -6.24 10.35
CA GLU A 252 20.32 -6.56 9.43
C GLU A 252 20.32 -8.04 9.04
N LYS A 253 20.23 -8.95 10.03
CA LYS A 253 20.15 -10.40 9.78
C LYS A 253 18.94 -10.78 8.94
N MET A 254 17.81 -10.14 9.16
CA MET A 254 16.60 -10.40 8.37
C MET A 254 16.72 -9.89 6.93
N ILE A 255 17.34 -8.73 6.71
CA ILE A 255 17.65 -8.21 5.37
C ILE A 255 18.59 -9.15 4.62
N ASP A 256 19.66 -9.61 5.27
CA ASP A 256 20.59 -10.59 4.70
C ASP A 256 19.88 -11.90 4.35
N HIS A 257 19.04 -12.40 5.26
CA HIS A 257 18.25 -13.61 5.02
C HIS A 257 17.27 -13.45 3.86
N ILE A 258 16.53 -12.34 3.79
CA ILE A 258 15.65 -12.00 2.67
C ILE A 258 16.44 -12.01 1.35
N SER A 259 17.59 -11.36 1.31
CA SER A 259 18.44 -11.30 0.11
C SER A 259 18.97 -12.68 -0.32
N LYS A 260 19.36 -13.52 0.65
CA LYS A 260 19.77 -14.92 0.39
C LYS A 260 18.63 -15.73 -0.18
N LEU A 261 17.45 -15.71 0.45
CA LEU A 261 16.26 -16.43 -0.02
C LEU A 261 15.84 -15.96 -1.42
N CYS A 262 15.87 -14.65 -1.69
CA CYS A 262 15.60 -14.11 -3.02
C CYS A 262 16.55 -14.67 -4.08
N SER A 263 17.84 -14.79 -3.76
CA SER A 263 18.84 -15.31 -4.69
C SER A 263 18.69 -16.81 -4.96
N ILE A 264 18.12 -17.55 -4.00
CA ILE A 264 17.84 -19.00 -4.12
C ILE A 264 16.56 -19.24 -4.90
N TYR A 265 15.47 -18.54 -4.57
CA TYR A 265 14.13 -18.89 -5.02
C TYR A 265 13.61 -18.09 -6.21
N LEU A 266 14.16 -16.90 -6.47
CA LEU A 266 13.65 -16.02 -7.52
C LEU A 266 14.59 -16.01 -8.74
N PRO A 267 14.08 -16.23 -9.96
CA PRO A 267 14.88 -16.15 -11.16
C PRO A 267 15.56 -14.79 -11.35
N ALA A 268 16.77 -14.79 -11.92
CA ALA A 268 17.46 -13.58 -12.33
C ALA A 268 16.60 -12.81 -13.35
N GLY A 269 16.07 -11.66 -12.95
CA GLY A 269 15.16 -10.83 -13.75
C GLY A 269 13.73 -10.77 -13.24
N TYR A 270 13.38 -11.54 -12.21
CA TYR A 270 12.10 -11.36 -11.53
C TYR A 270 12.06 -9.96 -10.86
N PRO A 271 11.02 -9.13 -11.08
CA PRO A 271 11.02 -7.73 -10.62
C PRO A 271 11.25 -7.57 -9.11
N ILE A 272 10.68 -8.49 -8.32
CA ILE A 272 10.79 -8.50 -6.87
C ILE A 272 12.22 -8.87 -6.42
N ALA A 273 12.91 -9.75 -7.14
CA ALA A 273 14.28 -10.14 -6.81
C ALA A 273 15.22 -8.93 -6.80
N ALA A 274 15.08 -8.03 -7.78
CA ALA A 274 15.90 -6.82 -7.87
C ALA A 274 15.66 -5.85 -6.70
N ILE A 275 14.45 -5.82 -6.14
CA ILE A 275 14.09 -4.99 -4.98
C ILE A 275 14.84 -5.47 -3.74
N PHE A 276 14.69 -6.76 -3.41
CA PHE A 276 15.25 -7.33 -2.19
C PHE A 276 16.78 -7.52 -2.25
N GLN A 277 17.34 -7.78 -3.43
CA GLN A 277 18.80 -7.77 -3.61
C GLN A 277 19.40 -6.37 -3.40
N CYS A 278 18.68 -5.31 -3.77
CA CYS A 278 19.11 -3.94 -3.47
C CYS A 278 18.95 -3.62 -1.97
N LEU A 279 17.93 -4.17 -1.30
CA LEU A 279 17.67 -3.90 0.11
C LEU A 279 18.86 -4.27 1.01
N ASN A 280 19.57 -5.36 0.71
CA ASN A 280 20.80 -5.76 1.42
C ASN A 280 22.00 -4.82 1.25
N ARG A 281 21.86 -3.77 0.45
CA ARG A 281 22.87 -2.74 0.24
C ARG A 281 22.42 -1.37 0.74
N VAL A 282 21.22 -1.29 1.32
CA VAL A 282 20.71 -0.07 1.93
C VAL A 282 21.37 0.10 3.28
N ASP A 283 21.99 1.24 3.49
CA ASP A 283 22.36 1.68 4.83
C ASP A 283 21.08 1.83 5.68
N LEU A 284 21.03 1.15 6.83
CA LEU A 284 19.87 1.13 7.73
C LEU A 284 19.44 2.54 8.13
N ALA A 285 20.37 3.51 8.19
CA ALA A 285 20.05 4.91 8.47
C ALA A 285 19.14 5.55 7.40
N HIS A 286 19.15 5.05 6.16
CA HIS A 286 18.29 5.53 5.07
C HIS A 286 16.95 4.80 4.97
N LEU A 287 16.74 3.71 5.72
CA LEU A 287 15.54 2.89 5.64
C LEU A 287 14.24 3.68 5.98
N PRO A 288 14.21 4.55 7.01
CA PRO A 288 13.03 5.37 7.31
C PRO A 288 12.62 6.32 6.17
N GLY A 289 13.61 6.91 5.49
CA GLY A 289 13.39 7.79 4.35
C GLY A 289 12.94 7.02 3.10
N LEU A 290 13.49 5.83 2.88
CA LEU A 290 13.06 4.92 1.82
C LEU A 290 11.60 4.50 2.02
N GLU A 291 11.21 4.10 3.23
CA GLU A 291 9.83 3.71 3.56
C GLU A 291 8.82 4.83 3.28
N SER A 292 9.09 6.05 3.73
CA SER A 292 8.18 7.19 3.49
C SER A 292 7.95 7.42 2.00
N ARG A 293 9.04 7.39 1.21
CA ARG A 293 8.97 7.54 -0.25
C ARG A 293 8.26 6.36 -0.92
N LEU A 294 8.45 5.15 -0.41
CA LEU A 294 7.82 3.94 -0.89
C LEU A 294 6.30 3.99 -0.68
N LEU A 295 5.83 4.29 0.53
CA LEU A 295 4.40 4.38 0.85
C LEU A 295 3.73 5.49 0.02
N GLY A 296 4.38 6.65 -0.11
CA GLY A 296 3.90 7.73 -0.98
C GLY A 296 3.83 7.30 -2.45
N MET A 297 4.79 6.50 -2.93
CA MET A 297 4.76 5.94 -4.29
C MET A 297 3.59 4.96 -4.48
N TYR A 298 3.39 4.04 -3.54
CA TYR A 298 2.27 3.09 -3.56
C TYR A 298 0.93 3.83 -3.59
N HIS A 299 0.74 4.81 -2.69
CA HIS A 299 -0.46 5.64 -2.66
C HIS A 299 -0.72 6.33 -4.01
N ASN A 300 0.27 7.05 -4.54
CA ASN A 300 0.13 7.79 -5.81
C ASN A 300 -0.16 6.87 -7.00
N LEU A 301 0.49 5.71 -7.06
CA LEU A 301 0.27 4.74 -8.14
C LEU A 301 -1.08 4.06 -8.02
N PHE A 302 -1.52 3.70 -6.81
CA PHE A 302 -2.84 3.12 -6.60
C PHE A 302 -3.93 4.14 -6.91
N GLU A 303 -3.80 5.38 -6.47
CA GLU A 303 -4.73 6.44 -6.83
C GLU A 303 -4.82 6.62 -8.36
N TYR A 304 -3.69 6.58 -9.06
CA TYR A 304 -3.68 6.66 -10.51
C TYR A 304 -4.30 5.45 -11.21
N HIS A 305 -4.10 4.23 -10.71
CA HIS A 305 -4.55 3.01 -11.38
C HIS A 305 -5.97 2.59 -11.00
N VAL A 306 -6.32 2.74 -9.72
CA VAL A 306 -7.58 2.25 -9.14
C VAL A 306 -8.44 3.34 -8.48
N GLY A 307 -7.92 4.56 -8.35
CA GLY A 307 -8.64 5.72 -7.83
C GLY A 307 -8.50 5.94 -6.33
N GLY A 308 -8.79 7.16 -5.88
CA GLY A 308 -8.75 7.55 -4.46
C GLY A 308 -9.84 6.87 -3.62
N GLN A 309 -10.91 6.41 -4.27
CA GLN A 309 -12.03 5.70 -3.64
C GLN A 309 -11.73 4.22 -3.39
N CYS A 310 -10.63 3.66 -3.93
CA CYS A 310 -10.19 2.29 -3.68
C CYS A 310 -9.70 2.12 -2.24
N TYR A 311 -10.05 1.00 -1.59
CA TYR A 311 -9.66 0.78 -0.19
C TYR A 311 -8.14 0.61 -0.07
N ASN A 312 -7.48 -0.08 -1.01
CA ASN A 312 -6.03 -0.22 -0.96
C ASN A 312 -5.31 1.13 -1.11
N THR A 313 -5.82 2.07 -1.92
CA THR A 313 -5.29 3.44 -1.98
C THR A 313 -5.39 4.13 -0.62
N PHE A 314 -6.52 3.95 0.05
CA PHE A 314 -6.78 4.47 1.39
C PHE A 314 -5.86 3.83 2.45
N VAL A 315 -5.67 2.51 2.43
CA VAL A 315 -4.77 1.80 3.36
C VAL A 315 -3.34 2.30 3.21
N MET A 316 -2.85 2.54 1.98
CA MET A 316 -1.51 3.13 1.78
C MET A 316 -1.41 4.54 2.37
N ASN A 317 -2.47 5.34 2.30
CA ASN A 317 -2.53 6.65 2.94
C ASN A 317 -2.50 6.53 4.48
N ILE A 318 -3.31 5.63 5.04
CA ILE A 318 -3.33 5.37 6.49
C ILE A 318 -1.98 4.85 6.99
N ASN A 319 -1.31 3.97 6.24
CA ASN A 319 0.02 3.49 6.59
C ASN A 319 1.05 4.62 6.56
N ALA A 320 1.01 5.50 5.56
CA ALA A 320 1.88 6.68 5.52
C ALA A 320 1.62 7.62 6.71
N ALA A 321 0.34 7.89 7.02
CA ALA A 321 -0.06 8.72 8.16
C ALA A 321 0.38 8.11 9.49
N LYS A 322 0.23 6.79 9.67
CA LYS A 322 0.73 6.06 10.85
C LYS A 322 2.21 6.34 11.09
N ARG A 323 3.04 6.23 10.05
CA ARG A 323 4.49 6.47 10.19
C ARG A 323 4.85 7.89 10.56
N ILE A 324 4.09 8.86 10.05
CA ILE A 324 4.27 10.26 10.45
C ILE A 324 3.94 10.41 11.94
N LEU A 325 2.83 9.84 12.40
CA LEU A 325 2.36 9.96 13.78
C LEU A 325 3.27 9.25 14.79
N GLU A 326 3.84 8.10 14.42
CA GLU A 326 4.79 7.33 15.25
C GLU A 326 6.14 8.03 15.38
N ARG A 327 6.63 8.68 14.32
CA ARG A 327 7.95 9.35 14.33
C ARG A 327 7.93 10.74 14.93
N TYR A 328 6.81 11.43 14.80
CA TYR A 328 6.71 12.84 15.14
C TYR A 328 5.56 13.05 16.13
N GLU A 329 5.87 12.89 17.43
CA GLU A 329 4.90 13.01 18.52
C GLU A 329 4.15 14.35 18.53
N TRP A 330 4.78 15.43 18.07
CA TRP A 330 4.19 16.76 17.97
C TRP A 330 3.20 16.94 16.82
N THR A 331 3.10 15.98 15.90
CA THR A 331 2.22 16.09 14.74
C THR A 331 0.78 15.93 15.17
N ASP A 332 -0.08 16.86 14.76
CA ASP A 332 -1.52 16.81 15.03
C ASP A 332 -2.18 15.58 14.36
N ILE A 333 -2.90 14.79 15.16
CA ILE A 333 -3.56 13.56 14.73
C ILE A 333 -4.65 13.86 13.69
N ASP A 334 -5.46 14.87 13.93
CA ASP A 334 -6.63 15.20 13.11
C ASP A 334 -6.23 15.88 11.80
N MET A 335 -5.05 16.50 11.75
CA MET A 335 -4.47 17.05 10.51
C MET A 335 -3.74 16.00 9.65
N THR A 336 -3.37 14.87 10.24
CA THR A 336 -2.58 13.82 9.56
C THR A 336 -3.46 12.67 9.08
N LEU A 337 -4.45 12.27 9.88
CA LEU A 337 -5.40 11.26 9.48
C LEU A 337 -6.46 11.84 8.53
N PRO A 338 -7.02 11.03 7.62
CA PRO A 338 -8.18 11.42 6.84
C PRO A 338 -9.34 11.89 7.73
N ALA A 339 -9.98 12.99 7.36
CA ALA A 339 -11.13 13.51 8.08
C ALA A 339 -12.27 12.48 8.12
N LEU A 340 -12.77 12.23 9.33
CA LEU A 340 -13.70 11.14 9.60
C LEU A 340 -15.12 11.42 9.07
N GLU A 341 -15.64 12.63 9.23
CA GLU A 341 -16.99 13.01 8.79
C GLU A 341 -17.20 12.84 7.27
N PRO A 342 -16.32 13.33 6.37
CA PRO A 342 -16.46 13.08 4.94
C PRO A 342 -16.46 11.59 4.56
N LEU A 343 -15.65 10.77 5.24
CA LEU A 343 -15.59 9.32 5.00
C LEU A 343 -16.90 8.63 5.39
N GLU A 344 -17.46 8.99 6.54
CA GLU A 344 -18.73 8.46 7.01
C GLU A 344 -19.89 8.85 6.13
N LEU A 345 -19.91 10.09 5.65
CA LEU A 345 -20.93 10.55 4.71
C LEU A 345 -20.85 9.77 3.39
N ALA A 346 -19.63 9.49 2.92
CA ALA A 346 -19.41 8.78 1.66
C ALA A 346 -19.64 7.26 1.75
N HIS A 347 -19.29 6.64 2.88
CA HIS A 347 -19.17 5.17 2.99
C HIS A 347 -19.97 4.55 4.13
N GLY A 348 -20.45 5.35 5.07
CA GLY A 348 -21.15 4.91 6.29
C GLY A 348 -20.23 4.79 7.52
N LEU A 349 -20.88 4.76 8.69
CA LEU A 349 -20.22 4.72 10.00
C LEU A 349 -19.42 3.43 10.24
N ALA A 350 -19.92 2.31 9.74
CA ALA A 350 -19.34 0.97 9.91
C ALA A 350 -18.39 0.58 8.75
N ASN A 351 -18.07 1.51 7.85
CA ASN A 351 -17.13 1.22 6.78
C ASN A 351 -15.71 1.02 7.34
N CYS A 352 -14.96 0.08 6.78
CA CYS A 352 -13.57 -0.18 7.17
C CYS A 352 -12.72 1.09 7.21
N ARG A 353 -12.91 2.03 6.27
CA ARG A 353 -12.16 3.30 6.24
C ARG A 353 -12.36 4.12 7.51
N SER A 354 -13.61 4.31 7.92
CA SER A 354 -13.97 5.06 9.14
C SER A 354 -13.44 4.36 10.40
N LEU A 355 -13.55 3.03 10.43
CA LEU A 355 -13.05 2.21 11.54
C LEU A 355 -11.51 2.23 11.61
N ASP A 356 -10.81 2.25 10.48
CA ASP A 356 -9.34 2.36 10.44
C ASP A 356 -8.83 3.71 10.93
N VAL A 357 -9.50 4.82 10.60
CA VAL A 357 -9.16 6.15 11.15
C VAL A 357 -9.28 6.14 12.67
N LEU A 358 -10.41 5.64 13.19
CA LEU A 358 -10.63 5.55 14.63
C LEU A 358 -9.62 4.62 15.31
N ARG A 359 -9.33 3.45 14.72
CA ARG A 359 -8.31 2.53 15.20
C ARG A 359 -6.95 3.22 15.27
N MET A 360 -6.55 3.92 14.21
CA MET A 360 -5.27 4.62 14.18
C MET A 360 -5.21 5.74 15.23
N LYS A 361 -6.32 6.46 15.42
CA LYS A 361 -6.43 7.50 16.44
C LYS A 361 -6.27 6.92 17.85
N ILE A 362 -6.94 5.82 18.20
CA ILE A 362 -6.77 5.22 19.54
C ILE A 362 -5.36 4.64 19.77
N GLU A 363 -4.74 4.03 18.75
CA GLU A 363 -3.36 3.54 18.80
C GLU A 363 -2.40 4.71 19.09
N THR A 364 -2.57 5.82 18.35
CA THR A 364 -1.73 7.01 18.50
C THR A 364 -1.94 7.71 19.85
N LEU A 365 -3.18 7.89 20.29
CA LEU A 365 -3.51 8.48 21.60
C LEU A 365 -2.92 7.65 22.74
N TYR A 366 -2.91 6.32 22.61
CA TYR A 366 -2.31 5.43 23.59
C TYR A 366 -0.81 5.65 23.71
N HIS A 367 -0.11 5.65 22.57
CA HIS A 367 1.34 5.85 22.53
C HIS A 367 1.75 7.22 23.07
N ARG A 368 0.91 8.25 22.90
CA ARG A 368 1.16 9.62 23.39
C ARG A 368 0.68 9.86 24.82
N GLY A 369 0.15 8.85 25.50
CA GLY A 369 -0.35 8.98 26.86
C GLY A 369 -1.62 9.83 27.02
N GLN A 370 -2.38 10.04 25.94
CA GLN A 370 -3.60 10.86 25.91
C GLN A 370 -4.84 10.03 26.28
N TYR A 371 -4.81 9.39 27.45
CA TYR A 371 -5.77 8.36 27.85
C TYR A 371 -7.22 8.87 28.03
N LEU A 372 -7.38 10.13 28.44
CA LEU A 372 -8.71 10.73 28.61
C LEU A 372 -9.48 10.90 27.29
N GLU A 373 -8.78 11.22 26.20
CA GLU A 373 -9.38 11.29 24.86
C GLU A 373 -9.52 9.89 24.21
N LEU A 374 -8.61 8.99 24.56
CA LEU A 374 -8.61 7.62 24.05
C LEU A 374 -9.91 6.89 24.39
N ILE A 375 -10.32 6.89 25.67
CA ILE A 375 -11.50 6.12 26.14
C ILE A 375 -12.78 6.42 25.33
N PRO A 376 -13.24 7.68 25.18
CA PRO A 376 -14.43 7.95 24.37
C PRO A 376 -14.24 7.61 22.89
N THR A 377 -13.03 7.76 22.35
CA THR A 377 -12.71 7.38 20.96
C THR A 377 -12.77 5.86 20.78
N ALA A 378 -12.27 5.09 21.74
CA ALA A 378 -12.34 3.63 21.75
C ALA A 378 -13.80 3.15 21.91
N GLN A 379 -14.59 3.79 22.76
CA GLN A 379 -16.02 3.51 22.86
C GLN A 379 -16.75 3.76 21.53
N LEU A 380 -16.41 4.86 20.83
CA LEU A 380 -16.96 5.16 19.52
C LEU A 380 -16.60 4.08 18.49
N LEU A 381 -15.34 3.63 18.46
CA LEU A 381 -14.90 2.53 17.60
C LEU A 381 -15.65 1.23 17.92
N LYS A 382 -15.75 0.85 19.19
CA LYS A 382 -16.50 -0.33 19.66
C LYS A 382 -17.93 -0.30 19.16
N ASN A 383 -18.64 0.81 19.39
CA ASN A 383 -20.05 0.95 19.01
C ASN A 383 -20.25 0.83 17.49
N ARG A 384 -19.36 1.41 16.69
CA ARG A 384 -19.47 1.35 15.23
C ARG A 384 -19.10 -0.03 14.68
N ALA A 385 -18.06 -0.65 15.21
CA ALA A 385 -17.67 -2.00 14.86
C ALA A 385 -18.80 -3.01 15.14
N ASP A 386 -19.54 -2.84 16.24
CA ASP A 386 -20.67 -3.69 16.59
C ASP A 386 -21.81 -3.62 15.55
N THR A 387 -22.00 -2.47 14.89
CA THR A 387 -23.00 -2.33 13.81
C THR A 387 -22.61 -3.02 12.50
N LYS A 388 -21.37 -3.51 12.38
CA LYS A 388 -20.86 -4.16 11.15
C LYS A 388 -21.30 -5.62 11.07
N ARG A 389 -22.29 -5.90 10.21
CA ARG A 389 -22.90 -7.24 10.09
C ARG A 389 -22.39 -8.08 8.92
N ASP A 390 -21.83 -7.43 7.93
CA ASP A 390 -21.44 -8.00 6.63
C ASP A 390 -20.06 -8.67 6.63
N ASP A 391 -19.21 -8.32 7.61
CA ASP A 391 -17.86 -8.86 7.73
C ASP A 391 -17.51 -9.11 9.20
N PRO A 392 -17.73 -10.36 9.68
CA PRO A 392 -17.41 -10.75 11.05
C PRO A 392 -15.93 -10.61 11.40
N TRP A 393 -15.02 -10.76 10.42
CA TRP A 393 -13.58 -10.60 10.63
C TRP A 393 -13.27 -9.16 11.03
N GLN A 394 -13.74 -8.20 10.23
CA GLN A 394 -13.50 -6.78 10.51
C GLN A 394 -14.20 -6.33 11.80
N ARG A 395 -15.43 -6.78 12.04
CA ARG A 395 -16.15 -6.49 13.29
C ARG A 395 -15.32 -6.89 14.51
N SER A 396 -14.91 -8.16 14.59
CA SER A 396 -14.14 -8.67 15.71
C SER A 396 -12.78 -7.97 15.82
N TYR A 397 -12.09 -7.74 14.70
CA TYR A 397 -10.80 -7.04 14.69
C TYR A 397 -10.88 -5.66 15.34
N PHE A 398 -11.82 -4.82 14.90
CA PHE A 398 -11.98 -3.47 15.43
C PHE A 398 -12.52 -3.45 16.86
N MET A 399 -13.42 -4.38 17.24
CA MET A 399 -13.89 -4.51 18.62
C MET A 399 -12.77 -4.89 19.58
N ILE A 400 -11.94 -5.88 19.23
CA ILE A 400 -10.80 -6.30 20.05
C ILE A 400 -9.83 -5.13 20.23
N LYS A 401 -9.47 -4.42 19.15
CA LYS A 401 -8.58 -3.24 19.24
C LYS A 401 -9.17 -2.14 20.13
N ALA A 402 -10.46 -1.81 19.98
CA ALA A 402 -11.14 -0.82 20.81
C ALA A 402 -11.10 -1.19 22.30
N LEU A 403 -11.49 -2.44 22.61
CA LEU A 403 -11.56 -2.93 23.98
C LEU A 403 -10.17 -3.04 24.63
N TYR A 404 -9.17 -3.52 23.87
CA TYR A 404 -7.80 -3.63 24.34
C TYR A 404 -7.22 -2.27 24.73
N TYR A 405 -7.19 -1.29 23.80
CA TYR A 405 -6.60 0.01 24.09
C TYR A 405 -7.40 0.80 25.14
N GLY A 406 -8.73 0.73 25.10
CA GLY A 406 -9.57 1.35 26.13
C GLY A 406 -9.36 0.74 27.51
N GLY A 407 -9.29 -0.59 27.60
CA GLY A 407 -8.97 -1.30 28.83
C GLY A 407 -7.60 -0.95 29.39
N ARG A 408 -6.56 -0.87 28.54
CA ARG A 408 -5.22 -0.41 28.95
C ARG A 408 -5.22 1.03 29.45
N ALA A 409 -5.98 1.92 28.82
CA ALA A 409 -6.14 3.29 29.29
C ALA A 409 -6.83 3.35 30.67
N HIS A 410 -7.84 2.51 30.90
CA HIS A 410 -8.48 2.40 32.22
C HIS A 410 -7.51 1.95 33.32
N VAL A 411 -6.63 0.98 33.04
CA VAL A 411 -5.57 0.56 34.00
C VAL A 411 -4.67 1.73 34.39
N ILE A 412 -4.21 2.49 33.40
CA ILE A 412 -3.27 3.60 33.65
C ILE A 412 -3.94 4.73 34.45
N LEU A 413 -5.26 4.91 34.29
CA LEU A 413 -6.05 5.87 35.05
C LEU A 413 -6.56 5.33 36.40
N GLY A 414 -6.21 4.11 36.80
CA GLY A 414 -6.64 3.50 38.07
C GLY A 414 -8.12 3.09 38.12
N ASN A 415 -8.75 2.89 36.96
CA ASN A 415 -10.15 2.49 36.83
C ASN A 415 -10.29 0.96 36.71
N ASP A 416 -9.87 0.24 37.76
CA ASP A 416 -9.64 -1.22 37.71
C ASP A 416 -10.87 -2.06 37.35
N GLU A 417 -12.06 -1.65 37.78
CA GLU A 417 -13.31 -2.32 37.41
C GLU A 417 -13.59 -2.23 35.91
N SER A 418 -13.47 -1.02 35.35
CA SER A 418 -13.64 -0.80 33.90
C SER A 418 -12.54 -1.50 33.11
N ALA A 419 -11.30 -1.48 33.59
CA ALA A 419 -10.20 -2.20 32.97
C ALA A 419 -10.46 -3.71 32.91
N ARG A 420 -10.90 -4.34 34.02
CA ARG A 420 -11.25 -5.76 34.06
C ARG A 420 -12.36 -6.10 33.06
N LEU A 421 -13.41 -5.28 33.01
CA LEU A 421 -14.52 -5.48 32.07
C LEU A 421 -14.04 -5.43 30.61
N TRP A 422 -13.30 -4.38 30.23
CA TRP A 422 -12.88 -4.16 28.85
C TRP A 422 -11.84 -5.19 28.39
N LEU A 423 -10.82 -5.47 29.19
CA LEU A 423 -9.79 -6.44 28.86
C LEU A 423 -10.33 -7.88 28.89
N GLY A 424 -11.26 -8.19 29.80
CA GLY A 424 -11.95 -9.47 29.83
C GLY A 424 -12.81 -9.70 28.57
N GLU A 425 -13.57 -8.70 28.14
CA GLU A 425 -14.35 -8.75 26.91
C GLU A 425 -13.44 -8.87 25.66
N ALA A 426 -12.33 -8.13 25.62
CA ALA A 426 -11.35 -8.23 24.53
C ALA A 426 -10.74 -9.64 24.44
N LEU A 427 -10.32 -10.22 25.56
CA LEU A 427 -9.72 -11.55 25.61
C LEU A 427 -10.71 -12.65 25.21
N PHE A 428 -11.97 -12.52 25.62
CA PHE A 428 -13.04 -13.43 25.18
C PHE A 428 -13.28 -13.36 23.67
N LEU A 429 -13.37 -12.15 23.11
CA LEU A 429 -13.54 -11.96 21.67
C LEU A 429 -12.33 -12.43 20.88
N GLU A 430 -11.12 -12.24 21.40
CA GLU A 430 -9.89 -12.76 20.79
C GLU A 430 -9.90 -14.28 20.71
N ASP A 431 -10.29 -14.98 21.78
CA ASP A 431 -10.36 -16.44 21.78
C ASP A 431 -11.37 -16.96 20.75
N ILE A 432 -12.53 -16.31 20.63
CA ILE A 432 -13.51 -16.62 19.58
C ILE A 432 -12.92 -16.36 18.20
N PHE A 433 -12.32 -15.18 18.01
CA PHE A 433 -11.74 -14.76 16.74
C PHE A 433 -10.67 -15.74 16.25
N THR A 434 -9.73 -16.10 17.13
CA THR A 434 -8.64 -17.05 16.82
C THR A 434 -9.17 -18.44 16.46
N ARG A 435 -10.24 -18.92 17.12
CA ARG A 435 -10.80 -20.25 16.86
C ARG A 435 -11.71 -20.33 15.64
N THR A 436 -12.45 -19.25 15.36
CA THR A 436 -13.59 -19.31 14.41
C THR A 436 -13.41 -18.45 13.17
N VAL A 437 -12.52 -17.45 13.21
CA VAL A 437 -12.43 -16.43 12.17
C VAL A 437 -11.03 -16.40 11.53
N ASP A 438 -9.97 -16.39 12.34
CA ASP A 438 -8.61 -16.21 11.83
C ASP A 438 -7.55 -16.77 12.78
N GLY A 439 -6.87 -17.84 12.36
CA GLY A 439 -5.79 -18.48 13.11
C GLY A 439 -4.40 -17.86 12.93
N SER A 440 -4.28 -16.67 12.33
CA SER A 440 -2.99 -16.03 12.04
C SER A 440 -2.18 -15.62 13.28
N GLY A 441 -2.83 -15.56 14.45
CA GLY A 441 -2.19 -15.09 15.69
C GLY A 441 -2.00 -13.57 15.75
N GLN A 442 -2.77 -12.80 14.97
CA GLN A 442 -2.57 -11.34 14.89
C GLN A 442 -2.71 -10.59 16.23
N PHE A 443 -3.40 -11.18 17.22
CA PHE A 443 -3.59 -10.63 18.56
C PHE A 443 -2.80 -11.35 19.65
N THR A 444 -1.89 -12.27 19.29
CA THR A 444 -1.19 -13.08 20.29
C THR A 444 -0.39 -12.21 21.27
N SER A 445 0.20 -11.11 20.81
CA SER A 445 0.93 -10.19 21.68
C SER A 445 0.01 -9.48 22.68
N GLU A 446 -1.12 -8.97 22.20
CA GLU A 446 -2.14 -8.33 23.02
C GLU A 446 -2.78 -9.31 23.99
N LYS A 447 -2.99 -10.57 23.56
CA LYS A 447 -3.53 -11.65 24.40
C LYS A 447 -2.67 -11.87 25.64
N VAL A 448 -1.36 -12.02 25.47
CA VAL A 448 -0.41 -12.17 26.59
C VAL A 448 -0.50 -10.96 27.53
N LEU A 449 -0.45 -9.75 26.97
CA LEU A 449 -0.53 -8.51 27.76
C LEU A 449 -1.88 -8.38 28.51
N MET A 450 -2.99 -8.78 27.90
CA MET A 450 -4.31 -8.79 28.54
C MET A 450 -4.34 -9.78 29.71
N GLN A 451 -3.82 -10.99 29.52
CA GLN A 451 -3.77 -12.03 30.56
C GLN A 451 -2.93 -11.58 31.76
N ASP A 452 -1.73 -11.05 31.52
CA ASP A 452 -0.84 -10.57 32.58
C ASP A 452 -1.48 -9.40 33.36
N THR A 453 -2.09 -8.47 32.63
CA THR A 453 -2.77 -7.31 33.24
C THR A 453 -3.96 -7.75 34.09
N LEU A 454 -4.79 -8.67 33.59
CA LEU A 454 -5.95 -9.18 34.33
C LEU A 454 -5.53 -9.97 35.58
N ALA A 455 -4.45 -10.74 35.52
CA ALA A 455 -3.90 -11.44 36.68
C ALA A 455 -3.42 -10.45 37.75
N ALA A 456 -2.74 -9.37 37.35
CA ALA A 456 -2.30 -8.32 38.26
C ALA A 456 -3.47 -7.59 38.94
N LEU A 457 -4.54 -7.28 38.19
CA LEU A 457 -5.76 -6.65 38.74
C LEU A 457 -6.55 -7.58 39.67
N GLY A 458 -6.49 -8.90 39.45
CA GLY A 458 -7.12 -9.89 40.32
C GLY A 458 -6.49 -9.97 41.71
N ASN A 459 -5.15 -9.99 41.76
CA ASN A 459 -4.41 -10.10 43.02
C ASN A 459 -4.54 -8.88 43.94
N GLN A 460 -4.97 -7.73 43.41
CA GLN A 460 -5.17 -6.50 44.19
C GLN A 460 -6.52 -6.45 44.91
N SER A 461 -7.48 -7.29 44.53
CA SER A 461 -8.83 -7.29 45.14
C SER A 461 -8.90 -8.05 46.47
N ASP A 462 -7.85 -8.80 46.82
CA ASP A 462 -7.77 -9.66 48.01
C ASP A 462 -6.85 -9.08 49.11
N LEU A 463 -6.36 -7.84 48.94
CA LEU A 463 -5.60 -7.04 49.92
C LEU A 463 -6.45 -5.88 50.43
#